data_AF-A0A6C0NZS6-F1
#
_entry.id   AF-A0A6C0NZS6-F1
#
_cell.length_a   1.000
_cell.length_b   1.000
_cell.length_c   1.000
_cell.angle_alpha   90.00
_cell.angle_beta   90.00
_cell.angle_gamma   90.00
#
_symmetry.space_group_name_H-M   'P 1'
#
loop_
_entity.id
_entity.type
_entity.pdbx_description
1 polymer ?
#
loop_
_entity_poly.entity_id
_entity_poly.type
_entity_poly.pdbx_seq_one_letter_code
_entity_poly.pdbx_strand_id
1 'polypeptide(L)'
;MHQEETMATKRRDRTKEHLIAAFVSLIKEKGYHAVTVKDIVDRAAYNRSTFYVHYQDKIELAEDALASMLQGLEDSVGELFVPGQKVYADKLNSHSFNIVAYIYKHRHFFELIKYEDTLPGLHTGFPQTIHKIYKEQFVFETINNIPVDMDYFKHYTAYGFYGLIHHWIHNDFKESQEAFIHAVIDLTKTHMYSVKYVGNKQNHS
;
A
#
# COMPACT_ATOMS: atom_id res chain seq x y z
N MET A 1 20.63 -26.60 13.47
CA MET A 1 19.18 -26.33 13.68
C MET A 1 18.80 -24.86 13.62
N HIS A 2 18.91 -24.01 14.66
CA HIS A 2 18.40 -22.62 14.57
C HIS A 2 19.03 -21.72 13.48
N GLN A 3 20.34 -21.85 13.20
CA GLN A 3 20.99 -21.10 12.12
C GLN A 3 20.61 -21.58 10.70
N GLU A 4 20.37 -22.88 10.51
CA GLU A 4 19.96 -23.44 9.22
C GLU A 4 18.50 -23.08 8.89
N GLU A 5 17.63 -23.10 9.91
CA GLU A 5 16.23 -22.71 9.80
C GLU A 5 16.09 -21.21 9.47
N THR A 6 16.92 -20.36 10.08
CA THR A 6 16.97 -18.92 9.77
C THR A 6 17.46 -18.64 8.35
N MET A 7 18.45 -19.40 7.84
CA MET A 7 18.94 -19.25 6.47
C MET A 7 17.95 -19.77 5.42
N ALA A 8 17.27 -20.88 5.71
CA ALA A 8 16.25 -21.45 4.83
C ALA A 8 15.08 -20.47 4.64
N THR A 9 14.61 -19.83 5.72
CA THR A 9 13.55 -18.81 5.67
C THR A 9 13.98 -17.60 4.84
N LYS A 10 15.16 -17.03 5.10
CA LYS A 10 15.69 -15.89 4.31
C LYS A 10 15.79 -16.20 2.81
N ARG A 11 16.21 -17.41 2.46
CA ARG A 11 16.28 -17.85 1.05
C ARG A 11 14.88 -17.98 0.44
N ARG A 12 13.92 -18.49 1.21
CA ARG A 12 12.53 -18.63 0.79
C ARG A 12 11.90 -17.28 0.50
N ASP A 13 12.13 -16.30 1.39
CA ASP A 13 11.59 -14.94 1.27
C ASP A 13 12.20 -14.20 0.07
N ARG A 14 13.51 -14.28 -0.11
CA ARG A 14 14.20 -13.69 -1.28
C ARG A 14 13.69 -14.26 -2.61
N THR A 15 13.39 -15.55 -2.65
CA THR A 15 12.86 -16.18 -3.87
C THR A 15 11.47 -15.66 -4.19
N LYS A 16 10.59 -15.52 -3.18
CA LYS A 16 9.27 -14.89 -3.36
C LYS A 16 9.40 -13.46 -3.89
N GLU A 17 10.29 -12.64 -3.31
CA GLU A 17 10.52 -11.26 -3.74
C GLU A 17 10.94 -11.19 -5.22
N HIS A 18 11.87 -12.06 -5.66
CA HIS A 18 12.30 -12.12 -7.05
C HIS A 18 11.16 -12.55 -7.99
N LEU A 19 10.35 -13.54 -7.60
CA LEU A 19 9.20 -13.99 -8.39
C LEU A 19 8.14 -12.88 -8.53
N ILE A 20 7.81 -12.19 -7.44
CA ILE A 20 6.87 -11.06 -7.44
C ILE A 20 7.41 -9.91 -8.30
N ALA A 21 8.70 -9.55 -8.17
CA ALA A 21 9.30 -8.49 -8.97
C ALA A 21 9.29 -8.82 -10.48
N ALA A 22 9.63 -10.06 -10.85
CA ALA A 22 9.53 -10.53 -12.23
C ALA A 22 8.09 -10.47 -12.75
N PHE A 23 7.13 -10.91 -11.92
CA PHE A 23 5.71 -10.90 -12.25
C PHE A 23 5.18 -9.49 -12.49
N VAL A 24 5.46 -8.55 -11.59
CA VAL A 24 5.09 -7.13 -11.73
C VAL A 24 5.66 -6.52 -13.02
N SER A 25 6.93 -6.80 -13.34
CA SER A 25 7.54 -6.33 -14.60
C SER A 25 6.79 -6.87 -15.82
N LEU A 26 6.48 -8.17 -15.83
CA LEU A 26 5.80 -8.83 -16.94
C LEU A 26 4.35 -8.31 -17.13
N ILE A 27 3.64 -8.01 -16.05
CA ILE A 27 2.29 -7.41 -16.13
C ILE A 27 2.36 -6.06 -16.85
N LYS A 28 3.35 -5.21 -16.54
CA LYS A 28 3.52 -3.93 -17.22
C LYS A 28 3.84 -4.07 -18.71
N GLU A 29 4.57 -5.11 -19.08
CA GLU A 29 5.01 -5.34 -20.46
C GLU A 29 3.90 -5.90 -21.35
N LYS A 30 3.06 -6.80 -20.83
CA LYS A 30 2.11 -7.54 -21.67
C LYS A 30 0.74 -7.83 -21.05
N GLY A 31 0.44 -7.28 -19.88
CA GLY A 31 -0.81 -7.48 -19.15
C GLY A 31 -0.86 -8.78 -18.36
N TYR A 32 -1.63 -8.80 -17.26
CA TYR A 32 -1.74 -9.93 -16.33
C TYR A 32 -2.21 -11.23 -16.98
N HIS A 33 -3.19 -11.16 -17.88
CA HIS A 33 -3.76 -12.36 -18.48
C HIS A 33 -2.72 -13.10 -19.34
N ALA A 34 -1.84 -12.37 -20.03
CA ALA A 34 -0.81 -12.93 -20.92
C ALA A 34 0.44 -13.48 -20.19
N VAL A 35 0.62 -13.18 -18.90
CA VAL A 35 1.77 -13.72 -18.15
C VAL A 35 1.55 -15.20 -17.82
N THR A 36 2.59 -16.03 -18.03
CA THR A 36 2.61 -17.45 -17.66
C THR A 36 3.64 -17.73 -16.56
N VAL A 37 3.48 -18.86 -15.86
CA VAL A 37 4.51 -19.34 -14.90
C VAL A 37 5.88 -19.46 -15.55
N LYS A 38 5.94 -19.86 -16.84
CA LYS A 38 7.19 -19.95 -17.59
C LYS A 38 7.87 -18.58 -17.71
N ASP A 39 7.13 -17.56 -18.12
CA ASP A 39 7.68 -16.20 -18.24
C ASP A 39 8.25 -15.71 -16.90
N ILE A 40 7.53 -15.96 -15.80
CA ILE A 40 7.92 -15.51 -14.46
C ILE A 40 9.24 -16.17 -14.04
N VAL A 41 9.35 -17.50 -14.18
CA VAL A 41 10.57 -18.21 -13.75
C VAL A 41 11.75 -17.91 -14.66
N ASP A 42 11.51 -17.76 -15.97
CA ASP A 42 12.55 -17.39 -16.94
C ASP A 42 13.08 -15.98 -16.61
N ARG A 43 12.20 -15.02 -16.30
CA ARG A 43 12.58 -13.65 -15.93
C ARG A 43 13.29 -13.58 -14.57
N ALA A 44 12.84 -14.38 -13.60
CA ALA A 44 13.42 -14.41 -12.25
C ALA A 44 14.68 -15.30 -12.16
N ALA A 45 15.08 -15.95 -13.27
CA ALA A 45 16.19 -16.90 -13.33
C ALA A 45 16.05 -18.11 -12.37
N TYR A 46 14.83 -18.65 -12.27
CA TYR A 46 14.53 -19.86 -11.52
C TYR A 46 13.96 -20.96 -12.43
N ASN A 47 13.91 -22.18 -11.92
CA ASN A 47 13.21 -23.28 -12.59
C ASN A 47 11.73 -23.34 -12.14
N ARG A 48 10.89 -24.01 -12.94
CA ARG A 48 9.47 -24.20 -12.61
C ARG A 48 9.26 -24.91 -11.27
N SER A 49 10.11 -25.87 -10.92
CA SER A 49 10.01 -26.56 -9.63
C SER A 49 10.22 -25.61 -8.45
N THR A 50 11.07 -24.58 -8.58
CA THR A 50 11.24 -23.55 -7.55
C THR A 50 9.96 -22.73 -7.39
N PHE A 51 9.30 -22.33 -8.48
CA PHE A 51 8.00 -21.64 -8.40
C PHE A 51 6.99 -22.45 -7.60
N TYR A 52 6.86 -23.75 -7.92
CA TYR A 52 5.89 -24.64 -7.29
C TYR A 52 6.19 -24.98 -5.82
N VAL A 53 7.38 -24.64 -5.31
CA VAL A 53 7.68 -24.67 -3.86
C VAL A 53 6.96 -23.52 -3.13
N HIS A 54 6.67 -22.42 -3.82
CA HIS A 54 6.09 -21.21 -3.23
C HIS A 54 4.62 -20.99 -3.60
N TYR A 55 4.22 -21.36 -4.81
CA TYR A 55 2.91 -21.06 -5.39
C TYR A 55 2.43 -22.20 -6.28
N GLN A 56 1.17 -22.60 -6.15
CA GLN A 56 0.50 -23.60 -6.98
C GLN A 56 0.33 -23.09 -8.42
N ASP A 57 0.05 -21.80 -8.58
CA ASP A 57 -0.15 -21.17 -9.87
C ASP A 57 0.08 -19.64 -9.84
N LYS A 58 -0.20 -18.99 -10.98
CA LYS A 58 -0.14 -17.53 -11.16
C LYS A 58 -1.16 -16.80 -10.26
N ILE A 59 -2.29 -17.41 -9.96
CA ILE A 59 -3.39 -16.78 -9.21
C ILE A 59 -2.96 -16.65 -7.74
N GLU A 60 -2.42 -17.72 -7.14
CA GLU A 60 -1.91 -17.67 -5.77
C GLU A 60 -0.77 -16.65 -5.62
N LEU A 61 0.15 -16.58 -6.58
CA LEU A 61 1.19 -15.54 -6.60
C LEU A 61 0.58 -14.12 -6.63
N ALA A 62 -0.49 -13.93 -7.39
CA ALA A 62 -1.15 -12.64 -7.53
C ALA A 62 -1.86 -12.21 -6.24
N GLU A 63 -2.56 -13.14 -5.60
CA GLU A 63 -3.21 -12.94 -4.31
C GLU A 63 -2.19 -12.62 -3.22
N ASP A 64 -1.09 -13.39 -3.11
CA ASP A 64 -0.01 -13.16 -2.14
C ASP A 64 0.66 -11.79 -2.36
N ALA A 65 0.92 -11.43 -3.62
CA ALA A 65 1.52 -10.14 -3.96
C ALA A 65 0.59 -8.97 -3.59
N LEU A 66 -0.71 -9.06 -3.93
CA LEU A 66 -1.67 -8.01 -3.59
C LEU A 66 -1.85 -7.89 -2.08
N ALA A 67 -2.09 -9.01 -1.40
CA ALA A 67 -2.32 -9.02 0.04
C ALA A 67 -1.09 -8.46 0.80
N SER A 68 0.12 -8.87 0.41
CA SER A 68 1.36 -8.37 1.02
C SER A 68 1.53 -6.86 0.87
N MET A 69 1.23 -6.31 -0.32
CA MET A 69 1.38 -4.87 -0.59
C MET A 69 0.30 -4.04 0.11
N LEU A 70 -0.94 -4.52 0.18
CA LEU A 70 -2.02 -3.84 0.89
C LEU A 70 -1.82 -3.93 2.42
N GLN A 71 -1.33 -5.05 2.94
CA GLN A 71 -0.99 -5.17 4.35
C GLN A 71 0.15 -4.24 4.73
N GLY A 72 1.22 -4.18 3.92
CA GLY A 72 2.32 -3.24 4.18
C GLY A 72 1.90 -1.77 4.10
N LEU A 73 0.90 -1.44 3.27
CA LEU A 73 0.27 -0.11 3.26
C LEU A 73 -0.38 0.18 4.62
N GLU A 74 -1.15 -0.77 5.14
CA GLU A 74 -1.82 -0.66 6.45
C GLU A 74 -0.81 -0.53 7.59
N ASP A 75 0.25 -1.32 7.58
CA ASP A 75 1.28 -1.34 8.61
C ASP A 75 2.15 -0.07 8.60
N SER A 76 2.41 0.48 7.41
CA SER A 76 3.27 1.68 7.25
C SER A 76 2.76 2.90 8.02
N VAL A 77 1.46 2.99 8.23
CA VAL A 77 0.83 4.08 8.96
C VAL A 77 1.15 4.00 10.44
N GLY A 78 1.12 2.81 11.03
CA GLY A 78 1.28 2.60 12.47
C GLY A 78 2.69 2.82 13.00
N GLU A 79 3.71 2.83 12.15
CA GLU A 79 5.12 2.91 12.56
C GLU A 79 5.49 4.19 13.32
N LEU A 80 4.80 5.30 13.05
CA LEU A 80 5.17 6.63 13.57
C LEU A 80 4.13 7.27 14.48
N PHE A 81 2.92 6.70 14.57
CA PHE A 81 1.92 7.19 15.51
C PHE A 81 1.95 6.40 16.81
N VAL A 82 1.98 7.12 17.93
CA VAL A 82 1.73 6.51 19.24
C VAL A 82 0.22 6.32 19.39
N PRO A 83 -0.27 5.10 19.65
CA PRO A 83 -1.69 4.86 19.88
C PRO A 83 -2.23 5.75 21.00
N GLY A 84 -3.36 6.40 20.74
CA GLY A 84 -3.98 7.31 21.69
C GLY A 84 -3.48 8.75 21.64
N GLN A 85 -2.36 9.02 20.97
CA GLN A 85 -1.82 10.38 20.85
C GLN A 85 -2.58 11.17 19.81
N LYS A 86 -3.01 12.37 20.21
CA LYS A 86 -3.65 13.36 19.34
C LYS A 86 -2.56 14.22 18.67
N VAL A 87 -2.63 14.33 17.35
CA VAL A 87 -1.74 15.13 16.51
C VAL A 87 -2.56 16.20 15.81
N TYR A 88 -2.20 17.46 16.01
CA TYR A 88 -2.89 18.60 15.38
C TYR A 88 -2.41 18.79 13.94
N ALA A 89 -3.31 19.23 13.06
CA ALA A 89 -3.04 19.34 11.62
C ALA A 89 -1.89 20.33 11.29
N ASP A 90 -1.69 21.35 12.12
CA ASP A 90 -0.58 22.32 12.01
C ASP A 90 0.79 21.73 12.38
N LYS A 91 0.82 20.57 13.06
CA LYS A 91 2.04 19.85 13.44
C LYS A 91 2.38 18.69 12.51
N LEU A 92 1.51 18.38 11.55
CA LEU A 92 1.81 17.37 10.53
C LEU A 92 3.01 17.81 9.70
N ASN A 93 3.88 16.84 9.40
CA ASN A 93 5.10 17.04 8.62
C ASN A 93 5.35 15.79 7.75
N SER A 94 6.46 15.76 7.02
CA SER A 94 6.75 14.68 6.08
C SER A 94 6.79 13.29 6.74
N HIS A 95 7.17 13.20 8.01
CA HIS A 95 7.15 11.95 8.78
C HIS A 95 5.73 11.51 9.15
N SER A 96 4.72 12.38 9.08
CA SER A 96 3.33 12.00 9.37
C SER A 96 2.69 11.15 8.26
N PHE A 97 3.36 10.99 7.10
CA PHE A 97 2.82 10.34 5.90
C PHE A 97 3.70 9.18 5.40
N ASN A 98 4.08 8.26 6.30
CA ASN A 98 4.83 7.05 5.93
C ASN A 98 4.14 6.21 4.85
N ILE A 99 2.81 6.25 4.77
CA ILE A 99 2.05 5.61 3.69
C ILE A 99 2.52 6.07 2.30
N VAL A 100 2.87 7.35 2.14
CA VAL A 100 3.40 7.89 0.88
C VAL A 100 4.81 7.35 0.61
N ALA A 101 5.65 7.29 1.64
CA ALA A 101 6.99 6.70 1.55
C ALA A 101 6.94 5.22 1.16
N TYR A 102 6.01 4.46 1.74
CA TYR A 102 5.78 3.06 1.40
C TYR A 102 5.34 2.91 -0.06
N ILE A 103 4.35 3.69 -0.52
CA ILE A 103 3.91 3.69 -1.92
C ILE A 103 5.07 4.00 -2.86
N TYR A 104 5.89 5.00 -2.55
CA TYR A 104 7.02 5.38 -3.39
C TYR A 104 8.14 4.32 -3.40
N LYS A 105 8.43 3.70 -2.25
CA LYS A 105 9.38 2.58 -2.13
C LYS A 105 8.94 1.39 -2.97
N HIS A 106 7.64 1.09 -2.98
CA HIS A 106 7.03 -0.01 -3.72
C HIS A 106 6.38 0.45 -5.04
N ARG A 107 6.81 1.61 -5.59
CA ARG A 107 6.17 2.26 -6.75
C ARG A 107 6.00 1.36 -7.95
N HIS A 108 6.93 0.45 -8.21
CA HIS A 108 6.80 -0.47 -9.32
C HIS A 108 5.57 -1.37 -9.21
N PHE A 109 5.17 -1.76 -8.01
CA PHE A 109 3.92 -2.47 -7.81
C PHE A 109 2.72 -1.54 -7.99
N PHE A 110 2.71 -0.37 -7.33
CA PHE A 110 1.56 0.55 -7.38
C PHE A 110 1.33 1.17 -8.76
N GLU A 111 2.36 1.28 -9.61
CA GLU A 111 2.24 1.66 -11.02
C GLU A 111 1.34 0.71 -11.83
N LEU A 112 1.12 -0.51 -11.36
CA LEU A 112 0.18 -1.44 -11.98
C LEU A 112 -1.24 -0.87 -12.04
N ILE A 113 -1.59 0.12 -11.19
CA ILE A 113 -2.89 0.82 -11.24
C ILE A 113 -3.11 1.57 -12.56
N LYS A 114 -2.06 1.84 -13.35
CA LYS A 114 -2.19 2.51 -14.66
C LYS A 114 -2.77 1.62 -15.75
N TYR A 115 -2.76 0.31 -15.55
CA TYR A 115 -3.04 -0.68 -16.58
C TYR A 115 -4.47 -1.21 -16.42
N GLU A 116 -5.17 -1.39 -17.54
CA GLU A 116 -6.47 -2.06 -17.57
C GLU A 116 -6.31 -3.56 -17.28
N ASP A 117 -5.41 -4.25 -18.01
CA ASP A 117 -5.03 -5.64 -17.75
C ASP A 117 -3.97 -5.74 -16.64
N THR A 118 -4.41 -5.44 -15.43
CA THR A 118 -3.55 -5.39 -14.23
C THR A 118 -3.80 -6.57 -13.28
N LEU A 119 -3.12 -6.54 -12.13
CA LEU A 119 -3.30 -7.51 -11.05
C LEU A 119 -4.78 -7.50 -10.57
N PRO A 120 -5.48 -8.65 -10.58
CA PRO A 120 -6.87 -8.73 -10.14
C PRO A 120 -7.07 -8.16 -8.74
N GLY A 121 -8.10 -7.33 -8.57
CA GLY A 121 -8.42 -6.71 -7.29
C GLY A 121 -7.60 -5.47 -6.92
N LEU A 122 -6.58 -5.08 -7.69
CA LEU A 122 -5.79 -3.89 -7.37
C LEU A 122 -6.61 -2.59 -7.38
N HIS A 123 -7.41 -2.39 -8.43
CA HIS A 123 -8.27 -1.20 -8.62
C HIS A 123 -9.31 -1.02 -7.51
N THR A 124 -9.74 -2.12 -6.89
CA THR A 124 -10.71 -2.10 -5.78
C THR A 124 -10.03 -2.09 -4.43
N GLY A 125 -9.05 -2.97 -4.22
CA GLY A 125 -8.39 -3.20 -2.95
C GLY A 125 -7.57 -1.99 -2.50
N PHE A 126 -6.86 -1.32 -3.41
CA PHE A 126 -6.04 -0.17 -3.04
C PHE A 126 -6.82 1.01 -2.43
N PRO A 127 -7.87 1.57 -3.10
CA PRO A 127 -8.68 2.61 -2.48
C PRO A 127 -9.43 2.12 -1.23
N GLN A 128 -9.88 0.85 -1.21
CA GLN A 128 -10.56 0.28 -0.05
C GLN A 128 -9.65 0.17 1.17
N THR A 129 -8.38 -0.21 1.01
CA THR A 129 -7.41 -0.25 2.12
C THR A 129 -7.13 1.14 2.68
N ILE A 130 -6.96 2.16 1.81
CA ILE A 130 -6.83 3.55 2.28
C ILE A 130 -8.07 3.97 3.08
N HIS A 131 -9.26 3.68 2.57
CA HIS A 131 -10.51 3.98 3.28
C HIS A 131 -10.61 3.23 4.62
N LYS A 132 -10.23 1.95 4.67
CA LYS A 132 -10.17 1.15 5.89
C LYS A 132 -9.25 1.77 6.94
N ILE A 133 -8.04 2.19 6.55
CA ILE A 133 -7.07 2.87 7.43
C ILE A 133 -7.72 4.11 8.09
N TYR A 134 -8.30 5.00 7.28
CA TYR A 134 -8.98 6.20 7.80
C TYR A 134 -10.17 5.83 8.71
N LYS A 135 -10.95 4.81 8.33
CA LYS A 135 -12.12 4.36 9.08
C LYS A 135 -11.76 3.79 10.45
N GLU A 136 -10.78 2.89 10.50
CA GLU A 136 -10.55 2.02 11.64
C GLU A 136 -9.40 2.47 12.53
N GLN A 137 -8.36 3.07 11.96
CA GLN A 137 -7.13 3.39 12.68
C GLN A 137 -7.06 4.84 13.16
N PHE A 138 -7.99 5.69 12.73
CA PHE A 138 -7.99 7.11 13.06
C PHE A 138 -9.32 7.63 13.59
N VAL A 139 -9.23 8.53 14.56
CA VAL A 139 -10.30 9.42 15.01
C VAL A 139 -9.93 10.83 14.58
N PHE A 140 -10.84 11.50 13.88
CA PHE A 140 -10.64 12.85 13.34
C PHE A 140 -11.49 13.86 14.09
N GLU A 141 -10.99 15.08 14.21
CA GLU A 141 -11.77 16.24 14.64
C GLU A 141 -11.71 17.31 13.55
N THR A 142 -12.86 17.89 13.23
CA THR A 142 -12.99 18.96 12.23
C THR A 142 -12.60 20.31 12.81
N ILE A 143 -12.25 21.24 11.93
CA ILE A 143 -12.01 22.64 12.30
C ILE A 143 -13.28 23.22 12.94
N ASN A 144 -13.10 23.94 14.04
CA ASN A 144 -14.17 24.59 14.81
C ASN A 144 -15.27 23.63 15.33
N ASN A 145 -15.00 22.33 15.43
CA ASN A 145 -15.98 21.30 15.81
C ASN A 145 -17.29 21.38 15.01
N ILE A 146 -17.20 21.74 13.73
CA ILE A 146 -18.38 21.79 12.86
C ILE A 146 -18.97 20.36 12.81
N PRO A 147 -20.24 20.17 13.22
CA PRO A 147 -20.85 18.86 13.25
C PRO A 147 -21.06 18.36 11.83
N VAL A 148 -20.36 17.30 11.49
CA VAL A 148 -20.51 16.56 10.23
C VAL A 148 -20.67 15.09 10.54
N ASP A 149 -21.28 14.36 9.61
CA ASP A 149 -21.28 12.91 9.69
C ASP A 149 -19.85 12.39 9.48
N MET A 150 -19.32 11.76 10.53
CA MET A 150 -17.93 11.30 10.54
C MET A 150 -17.68 10.13 9.60
N ASP A 151 -18.69 9.33 9.25
CA ASP A 151 -18.53 8.24 8.29
C ASP A 151 -18.37 8.82 6.88
N TYR A 152 -19.22 9.79 6.51
CA TYR A 152 -19.05 10.52 5.23
C TYR A 152 -17.75 11.31 5.18
N PHE A 153 -17.34 11.95 6.30
CA PHE A 153 -16.07 12.67 6.37
C PHE A 153 -14.88 11.74 6.10
N LYS A 154 -14.81 10.59 6.78
CA LYS A 154 -13.72 9.63 6.59
C LYS A 154 -13.70 9.05 5.17
N HIS A 155 -14.87 8.77 4.61
CA HIS A 155 -14.99 8.33 3.22
C HIS A 155 -14.47 9.38 2.24
N TYR A 156 -14.99 10.61 2.34
CA TYR A 156 -14.59 11.72 1.49
C TYR A 156 -13.07 11.98 1.55
N THR A 157 -12.51 12.09 2.75
CA THR A 157 -11.08 12.38 2.93
C THR A 157 -10.20 11.24 2.43
N ALA A 158 -10.58 9.97 2.68
CA ALA A 158 -9.82 8.83 2.19
C ALA A 158 -9.80 8.73 0.67
N TYR A 159 -10.95 8.92 0.02
CA TYR A 159 -11.03 8.88 -1.45
C TYR A 159 -10.41 10.13 -2.09
N GLY A 160 -10.47 11.29 -1.43
CA GLY A 160 -9.70 12.47 -1.81
C GLY A 160 -8.20 12.21 -1.80
N PHE A 161 -7.69 11.63 -0.71
CA PHE A 161 -6.27 11.26 -0.60
C PHE A 161 -5.87 10.20 -1.63
N TYR A 162 -6.69 9.15 -1.83
CA TYR A 162 -6.47 8.18 -2.91
C TYR A 162 -6.43 8.86 -4.29
N GLY A 163 -7.32 9.81 -4.56
CA GLY A 163 -7.32 10.58 -5.81
C GLY A 163 -6.01 11.31 -6.06
N LEU A 164 -5.42 11.92 -5.03
CA LEU A 164 -4.10 12.56 -5.10
C LEU A 164 -2.99 11.55 -5.41
N ILE A 165 -2.97 10.41 -4.71
CA ILE A 165 -1.99 9.34 -4.95
C ILE A 165 -2.14 8.77 -6.36
N HIS A 166 -3.38 8.49 -6.78
CA HIS A 166 -3.70 7.97 -8.09
C HIS A 166 -3.21 8.91 -9.19
N HIS A 167 -3.45 10.22 -9.04
CA HIS A 167 -2.94 11.23 -9.96
C HIS A 167 -1.40 11.30 -9.99
N TRP A 168 -0.75 11.26 -8.81
CA TRP A 168 0.70 11.28 -8.71
C TRP A 168 1.35 10.06 -9.38
N ILE A 169 0.76 8.87 -9.19
CA ILE A 169 1.19 7.65 -9.88
C ILE A 169 1.03 7.82 -11.39
N HIS A 170 -0.14 8.25 -11.88
CA HIS A 170 -0.41 8.42 -13.32
C HIS A 170 0.52 9.43 -14.00
N ASN A 171 1.01 10.42 -13.25
CA ASN A 171 2.02 11.38 -13.72
C ASN A 171 3.47 10.92 -13.46
N ASP A 172 3.71 9.62 -13.33
CA ASP A 172 5.04 9.02 -13.14
C ASP A 172 5.82 9.57 -11.94
N PHE A 173 5.12 9.93 -10.86
CA PHE A 173 5.71 10.52 -9.65
C PHE A 173 6.51 11.79 -9.96
N LYS A 174 6.00 12.64 -10.86
CA LYS A 174 6.68 13.85 -11.35
C LYS A 174 7.19 14.77 -10.23
N GLU A 175 6.37 15.03 -9.21
CA GLU A 175 6.79 15.74 -8.01
C GLU A 175 7.59 14.82 -7.08
N SER A 176 8.58 15.37 -6.35
CA SER A 176 9.28 14.59 -5.33
C SER A 176 8.32 14.13 -4.23
N GLN A 177 8.68 13.06 -3.54
CA GLN A 177 7.91 12.54 -2.42
C GLN A 177 7.64 13.62 -1.37
N GLU A 178 8.64 14.42 -1.02
CA GLU A 178 8.52 15.51 -0.05
C GLU A 178 7.55 16.59 -0.53
N ALA A 179 7.67 17.00 -1.80
CA ALA A 179 6.78 18.01 -2.38
C ALA A 179 5.32 17.54 -2.40
N PHE A 180 5.08 16.27 -2.75
CA PHE A 180 3.76 15.67 -2.72
C PHE A 180 3.19 15.63 -1.30
N ILE A 181 3.98 15.20 -0.30
CA ILE A 181 3.54 15.18 1.10
C ILE A 181 3.19 16.59 1.60
N HIS A 182 3.98 17.60 1.24
CA HIS A 182 3.69 18.98 1.59
C HIS A 182 2.33 19.44 1.02
N ALA A 183 2.04 19.13 -0.25
CA ALA A 183 0.75 19.44 -0.86
C ALA A 183 -0.42 18.75 -0.13
N VAL A 184 -0.26 17.47 0.26
CA VAL A 184 -1.27 16.73 1.04
C VAL A 184 -1.50 17.37 2.41
N ILE A 185 -0.43 17.77 3.11
CA ILE A 185 -0.52 18.43 4.42
C ILE A 185 -1.31 19.74 4.30
N ASP A 186 -1.01 20.56 3.29
CA ASP A 186 -1.68 21.85 3.12
C ASP A 186 -3.17 21.68 2.79
N LEU A 187 -3.53 20.69 1.97
CA LEU A 187 -4.93 20.33 1.75
C LEU A 187 -5.60 19.83 3.05
N THR A 188 -4.91 19.02 3.85
CA THR A 188 -5.44 18.46 5.11
C THR A 188 -5.82 19.57 6.11
N LYS A 189 -5.01 20.62 6.21
CA LYS A 189 -5.25 21.78 7.10
C LYS A 189 -6.50 22.58 6.75
N THR A 190 -7.12 22.37 5.58
CA THR A 190 -8.32 23.12 5.18
C THR A 190 -9.60 22.62 5.85
N HIS A 191 -9.61 21.37 6.35
CA HIS A 191 -10.82 20.71 6.87
C HIS A 191 -10.58 19.85 8.13
N MET A 192 -9.33 19.55 8.47
CA MET A 192 -8.97 18.74 9.64
C MET A 192 -8.31 19.60 10.72
N TYR A 193 -8.81 19.52 11.96
CA TYR A 193 -8.20 20.17 13.13
C TYR A 193 -7.12 19.27 13.75
N SER A 194 -7.46 18.01 13.95
CA SER A 194 -6.53 17.03 14.51
C SER A 194 -6.92 15.60 14.13
N VAL A 195 -5.95 14.70 14.27
CA VAL A 195 -6.09 13.27 14.07
C VAL A 195 -5.50 12.53 15.26
N LYS A 196 -6.15 11.45 15.68
CA LYS A 196 -5.68 10.55 16.73
C LYS A 196 -5.61 9.13 16.18
N TYR A 197 -4.42 8.56 16.17
CA TYR A 197 -4.23 7.15 15.81
C TYR A 197 -4.71 6.26 16.96
N VAL A 198 -5.49 5.23 16.67
CA VAL A 198 -6.03 4.30 17.65
C VAL A 198 -5.46 2.88 17.52
N GLY A 199 -4.56 2.65 16.56
CA GLY A 199 -3.97 1.33 16.30
C GLY A 199 -4.79 0.50 15.31
N ASN A 200 -4.20 -0.62 14.88
CA ASN A 200 -4.95 -1.67 14.19
C ASN A 200 -5.96 -2.23 15.19
N LYS A 201 -7.27 -2.11 14.91
CA LYS A 201 -8.27 -2.86 15.68
C LYS A 201 -8.00 -4.34 15.44
N GLN A 202 -7.31 -5.01 16.36
CA GLN A 202 -7.41 -6.45 16.42
C GLN A 202 -8.87 -6.75 16.78
N ASN A 203 -9.60 -7.36 15.86
CA ASN A 203 -10.81 -8.09 16.23
C ASN A 203 -10.37 -9.13 17.26
N HIS A 204 -10.57 -8.84 18.54
CA HIS A 204 -10.63 -9.88 19.54
C HIS A 204 -11.89 -10.69 19.24
N SER A 205 -11.66 -11.87 18.65
CA SER A 205 -12.57 -13.01 18.74
C SER A 205 -12.87 -13.34 20.20
#